data_AF-A0A7C6R222-F1
#
_entry.id   AF-A0A7C6R222-F1
#
_cell.length_a   1.000
_cell.length_b   1.000
_cell.length_c   1.000
_cell.angle_alpha   90.00
_cell.angle_beta   90.00
_cell.angle_gamma   90.00
#
_symmetry.space_group_name_H-M   'P 1'
#
loop_
_entity.id
_entity.type
_entity.pdbx_description
1 polymer ?
#
loop_
_entity_poly.entity_id
_entity_poly.type
_entity_poly.pdbx_seq_one_letter_code
_entity_poly.pdbx_strand_id
1 'polypeptide(L)'
;MSSYTVRFLPDNLETTVQEGENLLQAAARAGIPLKASCGGRGTCGRCRMILKEGEVTQLQKGKLTPEQLAAGYVLACQSIPAGPVVVEVPAESRLAEHRVLLAEERAGEELLPAGFDPLFKKVALELPPPDLEDSRDDAGRLLDTLEKTTGMDDALFNLETLSNLPAVLREGQLRVTASL
;
A
#
# COMPACT_ATOMS: atom_id res chain seq x y z
N MET A 1 -4.77 0.92 40.61
CA MET A 1 -4.67 0.88 39.14
C MET A 1 -3.23 0.56 38.81
N SER A 2 -2.99 -0.60 38.20
CA SER A 2 -1.64 -1.00 37.82
C SER A 2 -1.17 -0.10 36.67
N SER A 3 0.00 0.51 36.83
CA SER A 3 0.62 1.34 35.81
C SER A 3 1.95 0.73 35.42
N TYR A 4 2.23 0.66 34.12
CA TYR A 4 3.46 0.05 33.62
C TYR A 4 4.31 1.11 32.89
N THR A 5 5.62 0.94 32.93
CA THR A 5 6.56 1.80 32.21
C THR A 5 6.84 1.20 30.83
N VAL A 6 6.70 2.00 29.78
CA VAL A 6 7.05 1.64 28.40
C VAL A 6 8.22 2.51 27.97
N ARG A 7 9.30 1.86 27.51
CA ARG A 7 10.47 2.53 26.95
C ARG A 7 10.52 2.35 25.44
N PHE A 8 10.65 3.46 24.71
CA PHE A 8 10.74 3.50 23.25
C PHE A 8 12.17 3.74 22.78
N LEU A 9 12.68 2.86 21.93
CA LEU A 9 13.97 3.00 21.25
C LEU A 9 13.77 3.42 19.78
N PRO A 10 14.76 4.08 19.15
CA PRO A 10 16.04 4.58 19.69
C PRO A 10 16.00 5.87 20.53
N ASP A 11 14.87 6.59 20.62
CA ASP A 11 14.84 7.92 21.26
C ASP A 11 15.02 7.90 22.80
N ASN A 12 14.98 6.70 23.38
CA ASN A 12 15.11 6.43 24.81
C ASN A 12 14.06 7.20 25.66
N LEU A 13 12.85 7.33 25.11
CA LEU A 13 11.72 7.99 25.75
C LEU A 13 10.94 6.98 26.60
N GLU A 14 10.52 7.41 27.78
CA GLU A 14 9.73 6.58 28.70
C GLU A 14 8.37 7.22 28.93
N THR A 15 7.34 6.38 28.96
CA THR A 15 5.98 6.81 29.29
C THR A 15 5.32 5.80 30.21
N THR A 16 4.39 6.28 31.02
CA THR A 16 3.58 5.42 31.89
C THR A 16 2.26 5.11 31.21
N VAL A 17 1.95 3.84 31.03
CA VAL A 17 0.67 3.35 30.50
C VAL A 17 -0.23 2.86 31.62
N GLN A 18 -1.53 3.12 31.48
CA GLN A 18 -2.52 2.50 32.33
C GLN A 18 -2.90 1.11 31.80
N GLU A 19 -3.36 0.25 32.69
CA GLU A 19 -3.89 -1.06 32.32
C GLU A 19 -5.01 -0.93 31.29
N GLY A 20 -4.89 -1.66 30.17
CA GLY A 20 -5.83 -1.61 29.04
C GLY A 20 -5.49 -0.59 27.94
N GLU A 21 -4.50 0.27 28.16
CA GLU A 21 -4.02 1.20 27.14
C GLU A 21 -3.09 0.49 26.14
N ASN A 22 -3.20 0.85 24.85
CA ASN A 22 -2.36 0.25 23.82
C ASN A 22 -1.05 1.04 23.60
N LEU A 23 -0.08 0.38 22.99
CA LEU A 23 1.22 0.99 22.68
C LEU A 23 1.13 2.19 21.71
N LEU A 24 0.09 2.28 20.87
CA LEU A 24 -0.12 3.42 19.97
C LEU A 24 -0.45 4.69 20.77
N GLN A 25 -1.34 4.60 21.77
CA GLN A 25 -1.68 5.71 22.66
C GLN A 25 -0.49 6.11 23.53
N ALA A 26 0.25 5.12 24.04
CA ALA A 26 1.48 5.34 24.78
C ALA A 26 2.52 6.12 23.95
N ALA A 27 2.74 5.69 22.70
CA ALA A 27 3.67 6.35 21.77
C ALA A 27 3.23 7.77 21.43
N ALA A 28 1.93 8.00 21.21
CA ALA A 28 1.40 9.33 20.96
C ALA A 28 1.64 10.28 22.15
N ARG A 29 1.47 9.79 23.40
CA ARG A 29 1.77 10.57 24.62
C ARG A 29 3.27 10.82 24.81
N ALA A 30 4.11 9.88 24.38
CA ALA A 30 5.57 10.04 24.37
C ALA A 30 6.06 10.98 23.24
N GLY A 31 5.18 11.50 22.38
CA GLY A 31 5.58 12.36 21.26
C GLY A 31 6.18 11.61 20.08
N ILE A 32 5.92 10.31 19.96
CA ILE A 32 6.37 9.46 18.84
C ILE A 32 5.17 9.22 17.91
N PRO A 33 4.97 10.05 16.87
CA PRO A 33 3.84 9.88 15.98
C PRO A 33 4.07 8.66 15.09
N LEU A 34 3.08 7.76 15.05
CA LEU A 34 3.13 6.53 14.25
C LEU A 34 2.17 6.60 13.08
N LYS A 35 2.50 5.89 12.00
CA LYS A 35 1.61 5.68 10.86
C LYS A 35 0.44 4.79 11.28
N ALA A 36 -0.72 5.39 11.57
CA ALA A 36 -1.94 4.70 11.97
C ALA A 36 -3.10 4.92 10.99
N SER A 37 -2.89 4.64 9.69
CA SER A 37 -3.86 4.97 8.62
C SER A 37 -5.23 4.29 8.74
N CYS A 38 -5.33 3.16 9.45
CA CYS A 38 -6.60 2.47 9.70
C CYS A 38 -7.32 2.94 10.98
N GLY A 39 -6.77 3.93 11.70
CA GLY A 39 -7.33 4.41 12.96
C GLY A 39 -7.32 3.37 14.09
N GLY A 40 -6.38 2.42 14.06
CA GLY A 40 -6.23 1.40 15.11
C GLY A 40 -7.02 0.10 14.90
N ARG A 41 -7.67 -0.10 13.74
CA ARG A 41 -8.40 -1.35 13.42
C ARG A 41 -7.50 -2.59 13.17
N GLY A 42 -6.18 -2.45 13.20
CA GLY A 42 -5.25 -3.57 12.98
C GLY A 42 -5.12 -4.04 11.52
N THR A 43 -5.74 -3.39 10.54
CA THR A 43 -5.78 -3.88 9.14
C THR A 43 -4.66 -3.37 8.24
N CYS A 44 -3.99 -2.26 8.62
CA CYS A 44 -2.98 -1.63 7.74
C CYS A 44 -1.54 -2.13 7.95
N GLY A 45 -1.20 -2.63 9.14
CA GLY A 45 0.17 -3.08 9.47
C GLY A 45 1.23 -1.98 9.62
N ARG A 46 0.89 -0.69 9.47
CA ARG A 46 1.87 0.41 9.45
C ARG A 46 2.36 0.87 10.83
N CYS A 47 1.63 0.55 11.90
CA CYS A 47 1.99 0.89 13.28
C CYS A 47 2.83 -0.21 13.94
N ARG A 48 3.66 -0.91 13.17
CA ARG A 48 4.47 -2.02 13.66
C ARG A 48 5.62 -1.52 14.54
N MET A 49 5.90 -2.23 15.62
CA MET A 49 7.04 -2.05 16.51
C MET A 49 7.73 -3.38 16.72
N ILE A 50 8.95 -3.38 17.26
CA ILE A 50 9.67 -4.60 17.62
C ILE A 50 9.73 -4.67 19.14
N LEU A 51 9.19 -5.74 19.71
CA LEU A 51 9.31 -6.01 21.14
C LEU A 51 10.72 -6.50 21.44
N LYS A 52 11.44 -5.79 22.33
CA LYS A 52 12.78 -6.18 22.77
C LYS A 52 12.76 -6.88 24.12
N GLU A 53 11.98 -6.34 25.05
CA GLU A 53 11.90 -6.86 26.42
C GLU A 53 10.47 -6.70 26.95
N GLY A 54 10.08 -7.62 27.84
CA GLY A 54 8.76 -7.68 28.45
C GLY A 54 7.73 -8.45 27.61
N GLU A 55 6.46 -8.34 28.00
CA GLU A 55 5.37 -9.08 27.39
C GLU A 55 4.20 -8.15 27.03
N VAL A 56 3.63 -8.37 25.85
CA VAL A 56 2.45 -7.64 25.36
C VAL A 56 1.38 -8.62 24.92
N THR A 57 0.15 -8.34 25.29
CA THR A 57 -1.02 -9.07 24.80
C THR A 57 -1.44 -8.47 23.46
N GLN A 58 -1.23 -9.22 22.38
CA GLN A 58 -1.62 -8.80 21.04
C GLN A 58 -3.02 -9.33 20.69
N LEU A 59 -3.97 -8.41 20.54
CA LEU A 59 -5.36 -8.70 20.22
C LEU A 59 -5.54 -9.20 18.77
N GLN A 60 -4.76 -8.64 17.84
CA GLN A 60 -4.83 -8.96 16.41
C GLN A 60 -3.44 -8.87 15.76
N LYS A 61 -3.15 -9.82 14.85
CA LYS A 61 -1.88 -9.86 14.09
C LYS A 61 -1.92 -9.01 12.80
N GLY A 62 -3.11 -8.74 12.27
CA GLY A 62 -3.27 -7.92 11.07
C GLY A 62 -2.53 -8.45 9.84
N LYS A 63 -1.76 -7.57 9.18
CA LYS A 63 -0.95 -7.88 7.98
C LYS A 63 0.50 -8.31 8.29
N LEU A 64 0.83 -8.65 9.53
CA LEU A 64 2.19 -9.12 9.87
C LEU A 64 2.44 -10.51 9.27
N THR A 65 3.58 -10.69 8.61
CA THR A 65 4.00 -11.99 8.10
C THR A 65 4.46 -12.91 9.25
N PRO A 66 4.46 -14.24 9.06
CA PRO A 66 4.99 -15.17 10.07
C PRO A 66 6.44 -14.87 10.45
N GLU A 67 7.27 -14.48 9.49
CA GLU A 67 8.67 -14.09 9.70
C GLU A 67 8.79 -12.83 10.58
N GLN A 68 7.93 -11.84 10.36
CA GLN A 68 7.89 -10.63 11.18
C GLN A 68 7.46 -10.96 12.61
N LEU A 69 6.46 -11.81 12.79
CA LEU A 69 6.06 -12.26 14.13
C LEU A 69 7.20 -13.01 14.83
N ALA A 70 7.94 -13.86 14.12
CA ALA A 70 9.11 -14.56 14.66
C ALA A 70 10.26 -13.60 15.03
N ALA A 71 10.41 -12.50 14.29
CA ALA A 71 11.37 -11.43 14.58
C ALA A 71 10.91 -10.47 15.70
N GLY A 72 9.79 -10.75 16.36
CA GLY A 72 9.28 -9.96 17.49
C GLY A 72 8.47 -8.71 17.09
N TYR A 73 7.98 -8.64 15.84
CA TYR A 73 7.13 -7.53 15.43
C TYR A 73 5.73 -7.63 16.03
N VAL A 74 5.25 -6.50 16.53
CA VAL A 74 3.94 -6.31 17.15
C VAL A 74 3.23 -5.10 16.56
N LEU A 75 1.89 -5.08 16.59
CA LEU A 75 1.10 -3.95 16.13
C LEU A 75 0.79 -3.02 17.29
N ALA A 76 1.39 -1.82 17.33
CA ALA A 76 1.23 -0.91 18.46
C ALA A 76 -0.25 -0.59 18.80
N CYS A 77 -1.13 -0.53 17.79
CA CYS A 77 -2.56 -0.28 18.01
C CYS A 77 -3.36 -1.47 18.57
N GLN A 78 -2.81 -2.68 18.51
CA GLN A 78 -3.46 -3.93 18.92
C GLN A 78 -2.65 -4.66 20.01
N SER A 79 -1.64 -4.00 20.59
CA SER A 79 -0.78 -4.55 21.63
C SER A 79 -0.97 -3.78 22.93
N ILE A 80 -1.37 -4.50 23.98
CA ILE A 80 -1.56 -3.97 25.33
C ILE A 80 -0.41 -4.51 26.21
N PRO A 81 0.39 -3.64 26.84
CA PRO A 81 1.44 -4.07 27.76
C PRO A 81 0.88 -4.79 28.99
N ALA A 82 1.44 -5.95 29.34
CA ALA A 82 1.10 -6.69 30.57
C ALA A 82 2.09 -6.42 31.72
N GLY A 83 3.08 -5.56 31.49
CA GLY A 83 4.18 -5.27 32.40
C GLY A 83 5.09 -4.16 31.85
N PRO A 84 6.23 -3.89 32.51
CA PRO A 84 7.28 -3.03 31.96
C PRO A 84 7.78 -3.61 30.64
N VAL A 85 7.80 -2.80 29.58
CA VAL A 85 8.17 -3.25 28.24
C VAL A 85 9.13 -2.29 27.56
N VAL A 86 10.01 -2.84 26.74
CA VAL A 86 10.93 -2.09 25.90
C VAL A 86 10.61 -2.42 24.45
N VAL A 87 10.26 -1.40 23.68
CA VAL A 87 9.88 -1.53 22.28
C VAL A 87 10.76 -0.64 21.42
N GLU A 88 11.19 -1.17 20.28
CA GLU A 88 11.88 -0.41 19.26
C GLU A 88 10.86 0.06 18.21
N VAL A 89 10.95 1.33 17.82
CA VAL A 89 10.11 1.96 16.81
C VAL A 89 10.90 2.07 15.50
N PRO A 90 10.66 1.19 14.51
CA PRO A 90 11.33 1.25 13.22
C PRO A 90 11.05 2.58 12.52
N ALA A 91 12.04 3.11 11.79
CA ALA A 91 11.90 4.37 11.06
C ALA A 91 10.70 4.37 10.09
N GLU A 92 10.40 3.23 9.49
CA GLU A 92 9.29 3.08 8.54
C GLU A 92 7.91 3.28 9.17
N SER A 93 7.77 2.96 10.46
CA SER A 93 6.53 3.11 11.22
C SER A 93 6.32 4.52 11.75
N ARG A 94 7.39 5.33 11.83
CA ARG A 94 7.34 6.72 12.27
C ARG A 94 6.61 7.55 11.22
N LEU A 95 5.66 8.35 11.67
CA LEU A 95 5.06 9.41 10.87
C LEU A 95 6.10 10.52 10.80
N ALA A 96 6.97 10.51 9.80
CA ALA A 96 7.86 11.62 9.55
C ALA A 96 6.99 12.86 9.31
N GLU A 97 6.97 13.79 10.26
CA GLU A 97 6.40 15.11 10.02
C GLU A 97 7.11 15.73 8.81
N HIS A 98 6.32 16.34 7.92
CA HIS A 98 6.72 17.21 6.82
C HIS A 98 8.21 17.56 6.73
N ARG A 99 9.03 16.69 6.10
CA ARG A 99 10.37 17.10 5.60
C ARG A 99 10.19 17.81 4.27
N VAL A 100 9.67 19.05 4.33
CA VAL A 100 9.85 20.00 3.23
C VAL A 100 11.30 20.45 3.32
N LEU A 101 12.10 20.01 2.35
CA LEU A 101 13.50 20.42 2.10
C LEU A 101 14.52 19.92 3.13
N LEU A 102 15.15 18.77 2.84
CA LEU A 102 16.60 18.55 2.88
C LEU A 102 16.86 17.23 2.12
N ALA A 103 17.45 17.36 0.92
CA ALA A 103 18.13 16.32 0.14
C ALA A 103 19.00 15.41 1.05
N GLU A 104 19.23 14.11 0.86
CA GLU A 104 19.18 13.17 -0.26
C GLU A 104 18.78 11.77 0.30
N GLU A 105 18.41 10.85 -0.60
CA GLU A 105 18.31 9.40 -0.39
C GLU A 105 17.16 8.84 0.48
N ARG A 106 16.02 8.61 -0.18
CA ARG A 106 15.43 7.27 -0.43
C ARG A 106 14.02 7.50 -0.94
N ALA A 107 13.78 7.06 -2.19
CA ALA A 107 12.47 7.02 -2.80
C ALA A 107 11.52 6.22 -1.88
N GLY A 108 10.76 6.92 -1.04
CA GLY A 108 9.59 6.35 -0.40
C GLY A 108 8.58 6.07 -1.50
N GLU A 109 8.01 4.86 -1.51
CA GLU A 109 6.86 4.53 -2.36
C GLU A 109 5.85 5.68 -2.29
N GLU A 110 5.71 6.40 -3.39
CA GLU A 110 4.62 7.34 -3.58
C GLU A 110 3.35 6.54 -3.39
N LEU A 111 2.67 6.79 -2.26
CA LEU A 111 1.36 6.25 -2.00
C LEU A 111 0.42 6.86 -3.04
N LEU A 112 0.26 6.16 -4.17
CA LEU A 112 -0.75 6.51 -5.14
C LEU A 112 -2.11 6.56 -4.41
N PRO A 113 -2.87 7.64 -4.54
CA PRO A 113 -4.17 7.75 -3.89
C PRO A 113 -5.08 6.60 -4.32
N ALA A 114 -5.96 6.16 -3.43
CA ALA A 114 -6.98 5.18 -3.78
C ALA A 114 -7.84 5.75 -4.91
N GLY A 115 -7.92 5.04 -6.05
CA GLY A 115 -8.57 5.55 -7.25
C GLY A 115 -7.67 6.45 -8.11
N PHE A 116 -6.38 6.14 -8.19
CA PHE A 116 -5.46 6.79 -9.12
C PHE A 116 -5.87 6.47 -10.58
N ASP A 117 -6.59 7.40 -11.20
CA ASP A 117 -6.99 7.36 -12.61
C ASP A 117 -6.35 8.56 -13.33
N PRO A 118 -5.13 8.40 -13.88
CA PRO A 118 -4.41 9.48 -14.53
C PRO A 118 -5.06 9.85 -15.86
N LEU A 119 -4.88 11.12 -16.29
CA LEU A 119 -5.34 11.60 -17.60
C LEU A 119 -4.70 10.85 -18.77
N PHE A 120 -3.52 10.26 -18.56
CA PHE A 120 -2.84 9.42 -19.54
C PHE A 120 -2.50 8.07 -18.92
N LYS A 121 -2.92 6.97 -19.55
CA LYS A 121 -2.67 5.59 -19.11
C LYS A 121 -2.37 4.67 -20.29
N LYS A 122 -1.56 3.66 -20.01
CA LYS A 122 -1.29 2.58 -20.96
C LYS A 122 -2.07 1.34 -20.54
N VAL A 123 -2.84 0.79 -21.47
CA VAL A 123 -3.67 -0.39 -21.25
C VAL A 123 -3.18 -1.49 -22.18
N ALA A 124 -2.66 -2.57 -21.60
CA ALA A 124 -2.31 -3.77 -22.34
C ALA A 124 -3.57 -4.57 -22.65
N LEU A 125 -3.76 -4.96 -23.91
CA LEU A 125 -4.94 -5.66 -24.41
C LEU A 125 -4.50 -6.91 -25.18
N GLU A 126 -5.20 -8.01 -24.93
CA GLU A 126 -5.11 -9.23 -25.74
C GLU A 126 -6.43 -9.39 -26.50
N LEU A 127 -6.37 -9.27 -27.83
CA LEU A 127 -7.56 -9.32 -28.68
C LEU A 127 -7.86 -10.77 -29.10
N PRO A 128 -9.14 -11.14 -29.23
CA PRO A 128 -9.51 -12.46 -29.73
C PRO A 128 -9.06 -12.65 -31.19
N PRO A 129 -8.55 -13.85 -31.57
CA PRO A 129 -8.14 -14.11 -32.94
C PRO A 129 -9.30 -13.97 -33.93
N PRO A 130 -9.04 -13.46 -35.15
CA PRO A 130 -10.05 -13.43 -36.18
C PRO A 130 -10.33 -14.86 -36.66
N ASP A 131 -11.61 -15.22 -36.72
CA ASP A 131 -12.09 -16.48 -37.26
C ASP A 131 -13.33 -16.25 -38.16
N LEU A 132 -13.92 -17.33 -38.67
CA LEU A 132 -15.08 -17.24 -39.55
C LEU A 132 -16.38 -16.86 -38.83
N GLU A 133 -16.45 -17.07 -37.51
CA GLU A 133 -17.60 -16.69 -36.68
C GLU A 133 -17.52 -15.23 -36.23
N ASP A 134 -16.30 -14.69 -36.08
CA ASP A 134 -16.00 -13.31 -35.68
C ASP A 134 -15.24 -12.53 -36.77
N SER A 135 -16.01 -12.04 -37.74
CA SER A 135 -15.55 -11.25 -38.90
C SER A 135 -15.42 -9.74 -38.65
N ARG A 136 -15.40 -9.29 -37.39
CA ARG A 136 -15.22 -7.86 -37.06
C ARG A 136 -13.89 -7.32 -37.57
N ASP A 137 -13.91 -6.05 -37.96
CA ASP A 137 -12.73 -5.30 -38.33
C ASP A 137 -11.78 -5.09 -37.13
N ASP A 138 -10.52 -4.78 -37.43
CA ASP A 138 -9.48 -4.63 -36.40
C ASP A 138 -9.78 -3.48 -35.41
N ALA A 139 -10.42 -2.39 -35.85
CA ALA A 139 -10.77 -1.27 -34.98
C ALA A 139 -11.95 -1.63 -34.06
N GLY A 140 -13.01 -2.23 -34.61
CA GLY A 140 -14.15 -2.73 -33.84
C GLY A 140 -13.74 -3.79 -32.82
N ARG A 141 -12.82 -4.69 -33.18
CA ARG A 141 -12.25 -5.70 -32.27
C ARG A 141 -11.48 -5.06 -31.12
N LEU A 142 -10.68 -4.03 -31.41
CA LEU A 142 -9.91 -3.31 -30.39
C LEU A 142 -10.83 -2.54 -29.43
N LEU A 143 -11.83 -1.81 -29.96
CA LEU A 143 -12.79 -1.03 -29.16
C LEU A 143 -13.60 -1.92 -28.22
N ASP A 144 -14.15 -3.02 -28.72
CA ASP A 144 -14.89 -3.99 -27.88
C ASP A 144 -14.03 -4.60 -26.77
N THR A 145 -12.77 -4.91 -27.07
CA THR A 145 -11.83 -5.42 -26.07
C THR A 145 -11.46 -4.35 -25.04
N LEU A 146 -11.32 -3.10 -25.47
CA LEU A 146 -11.01 -1.96 -24.61
C LEU A 146 -12.17 -1.65 -23.66
N GLU A 147 -13.39 -1.61 -24.17
CA GLU A 147 -14.61 -1.39 -23.37
C GLU A 147 -14.76 -2.47 -22.31
N LYS A 148 -14.57 -3.76 -22.67
CA LYS A 148 -14.64 -4.87 -21.72
C LYS A 148 -13.58 -4.81 -20.61
N THR A 149 -12.41 -4.25 -20.92
CA THR A 149 -11.28 -4.20 -19.97
C THR A 149 -11.33 -2.98 -19.07
N THR A 150 -11.76 -1.83 -19.61
CA THR A 150 -11.65 -0.52 -18.94
C THR A 150 -12.98 0.16 -18.67
N GLY A 151 -14.06 -0.26 -19.33
CA GLY A 151 -15.36 0.41 -19.32
C GLY A 151 -15.45 1.65 -20.21
N MET A 152 -14.42 1.94 -21.02
CA MET A 152 -14.39 3.10 -21.92
C MET A 152 -15.00 2.76 -23.29
N ASP A 153 -16.05 3.48 -23.69
CA ASP A 153 -16.81 3.29 -24.93
C ASP A 153 -16.66 4.44 -25.94
N ASP A 154 -15.98 5.53 -25.56
CA ASP A 154 -15.82 6.76 -26.35
C ASP A 154 -14.41 6.94 -26.94
N ALA A 155 -13.60 5.88 -26.98
CA ALA A 155 -12.24 5.94 -27.50
C ALA A 155 -12.22 6.28 -29.00
N LEU A 156 -11.40 7.27 -29.37
CA LEU A 156 -11.26 7.76 -30.73
C LEU A 156 -9.87 7.44 -31.30
N PHE A 157 -9.84 7.10 -32.58
CA PHE A 157 -8.59 6.92 -33.33
C PHE A 157 -8.40 8.08 -34.31
N ASN A 158 -7.16 8.54 -34.43
CA ASN A 158 -6.80 9.38 -35.57
C ASN A 158 -6.54 8.48 -36.80
N LEU A 159 -6.46 9.11 -37.98
CA LEU A 159 -6.29 8.39 -39.25
C LEU A 159 -4.98 7.58 -39.30
N GLU A 160 -3.90 8.12 -38.72
CA GLU A 160 -2.59 7.44 -38.70
C GLU A 160 -2.64 6.16 -37.88
N THR A 161 -3.27 6.20 -36.70
CA THR A 161 -3.50 5.03 -35.86
C THR A 161 -4.35 4.00 -36.59
N LEU A 162 -5.47 4.40 -37.20
CA LEU A 162 -6.33 3.48 -37.98
C LEU A 162 -5.59 2.85 -39.16
N SER A 163 -4.75 3.62 -39.86
CA SER A 163 -4.02 3.13 -41.03
C SER A 163 -2.95 2.11 -40.66
N ASN A 164 -2.31 2.27 -39.50
CA ASN A 164 -1.26 1.38 -39.02
C ASN A 164 -1.79 0.22 -38.16
N LEU A 165 -3.03 0.31 -37.68
CA LEU A 165 -3.61 -0.64 -36.72
C LEU A 165 -3.52 -2.12 -37.17
N PRO A 166 -3.85 -2.50 -38.42
CA PRO A 166 -3.77 -3.89 -38.85
C PRO A 166 -2.35 -4.47 -38.75
N ALA A 167 -1.35 -3.69 -39.17
CA ALA A 167 0.05 -4.12 -39.11
C ALA A 167 0.50 -4.32 -37.67
N VAL A 168 0.24 -3.34 -36.80
CA VAL A 168 0.59 -3.38 -35.36
C VAL A 168 -0.06 -4.58 -34.67
N LEU A 169 -1.33 -4.86 -34.95
CA LEU A 169 -2.03 -6.00 -34.36
C LEU A 169 -1.43 -7.34 -34.79
N ARG A 170 -1.07 -7.49 -36.07
CA ARG A 170 -0.52 -8.76 -36.57
C ARG A 170 0.93 -8.96 -36.13
N GLU A 171 1.75 -7.93 -36.13
CA GLU A 171 3.12 -7.96 -35.59
C GLU A 171 3.14 -8.30 -34.10
N GLY A 172 2.23 -7.71 -33.33
CA GLY A 172 2.06 -7.97 -31.90
C GLY A 172 1.35 -9.30 -31.58
N GLN A 173 1.03 -10.14 -32.58
CA GLN A 173 0.26 -11.37 -32.38
C GLN A 173 -1.03 -11.15 -31.56
N LEU A 174 -1.75 -10.06 -31.88
CA LEU A 174 -2.98 -9.62 -31.20
C LEU A 174 -2.80 -9.18 -29.74
N ARG A 175 -1.56 -8.98 -29.30
CA ARG A 175 -1.22 -8.33 -28.04
C ARG A 175 -0.73 -6.92 -28.32
N VAL A 176 -1.48 -5.91 -27.88
CA VAL A 176 -1.15 -4.50 -28.12
C VAL A 176 -1.30 -3.68 -26.85
N THR A 177 -0.66 -2.52 -26.83
CA THR A 177 -0.81 -1.55 -25.75
C THR A 177 -1.47 -0.29 -26.30
N ALA A 178 -2.68 0.01 -25.84
CA ALA A 178 -3.35 1.27 -26.11
C ALA A 178 -2.82 2.35 -25.17
N SER A 179 -2.46 3.51 -25.71
CA SER A 179 -2.11 4.69 -24.91
C SER A 179 -3.29 5.66 -25.00
N LEU A 180 -3.92 5.91 -23.85
CA LEU A 180 -5.15 6.70 -23.69
C LEU A 180 -4.83 7.92 -22.85
#